data_AF-A0A9Q3UZ66-F1
#
_entry.id   AF-A0A9Q3UZ66-F1
#
_cell.length_a   1.000
_cell.length_b   1.000
_cell.length_c   1.000
_cell.angle_alpha   90.00
_cell.angle_beta   90.00
_cell.angle_gamma   90.00
#
_symmetry.space_group_name_H-M   'P 1'
#
loop_
_entity.id
_entity.type
_entity.pdbx_description
1 polymer ?
#
loop_
_entity_poly.entity_id
_entity_poly.type
_entity_poly.pdbx_seq_one_letter_code
_entity_poly.pdbx_strand_id
1 'polypeptide(L)'
;MKIFFLVTFAFAILSGQLSFAQSRKASLSTAIQECNYTFEKGTADEIKSRFPLVEQQKLILAMLKGKYERKPGLSKVLKLDKDSALVLLTGTFIIGNSGEETDYSNTYSGVYVFKPMNGIWSMVQKLPIDRMNKILEQRMAVKIIPDGRELIITDTINIRTEEIYGILFALNHNAKIKNVLLNQRKVSSIFDGGVLWIKSRTKKDDQLILSYSLKVDQDKKNDNSGYFDANFGHVRDQFYWHPFFNFSSSNDLAKFSIKLTIPSTYQVATSLPQTDKVIGSERVVMAKSSYSTFALSLYYDKEWKKHSFLKGSYRLDLFGNDNFKPVPDSLFNNFLKTYDFLSERFGKPKGDYLSIVQNRSKDFPIWLNRSNDMIVAGSQGSFLIKGKGENPLAPFGHEVAHAWTRPIGPATNFLREGWASFAEVCFLENTYDDTTAQRFMANYKAIYLNNGFDGKASLWADDSNGGVSYYKGVWVFYMLREQLGKDVFYKGLKAFIQSDEPMTIDLFVRKLGEASGRNLHPTIDPWIKSSSIPKLNNELEGDQFIVTQTGDIFNFPLEVRFILNDGRTILQTFDILQKKQSFKLDGLSKQTIKSLQLDPFNKLLIK
;
A
#
# COMPACT_ATOMS: atom_id res chain seq x y z
N MET A 1 40.48 11.28 -60.17
CA MET A 1 40.57 12.31 -59.10
C MET A 1 39.27 12.55 -58.29
N LYS A 2 38.10 11.96 -58.64
CA LYS A 2 36.85 12.12 -57.84
C LYS A 2 36.63 11.06 -56.74
N ILE A 3 37.32 9.92 -56.79
CA ILE A 3 37.17 8.82 -55.80
C ILE A 3 37.99 9.07 -54.53
N PHE A 4 39.14 9.75 -54.62
CA PHE A 4 40.00 10.04 -53.47
C PHE A 4 39.40 11.10 -52.53
N PHE A 5 38.69 12.11 -53.05
CA PHE A 5 38.05 13.15 -52.23
C PHE A 5 36.84 12.63 -51.43
N LEU A 6 36.10 11.64 -51.94
CA LEU A 6 34.98 11.04 -51.21
C LEU A 6 35.45 10.20 -50.01
N VAL A 7 36.61 9.54 -50.11
CA VAL A 7 37.14 8.68 -49.04
C VAL A 7 37.75 9.51 -47.90
N THR A 8 38.47 10.60 -48.17
CA THR A 8 39.01 11.49 -47.12
C THR A 8 37.92 12.32 -46.43
N PHE A 9 36.88 12.76 -47.15
CA PHE A 9 35.74 13.45 -46.53
C PHE A 9 34.92 12.51 -45.64
N ALA A 10 34.71 11.25 -46.06
CA ALA A 10 34.07 10.23 -45.23
C ALA A 10 34.90 9.89 -43.98
N PHE A 11 36.23 9.79 -44.09
CA PHE A 11 37.12 9.55 -42.94
C PHE A 11 37.18 10.73 -41.95
N ALA A 12 37.16 11.98 -42.43
CA ALA A 12 37.12 13.18 -41.58
C ALA A 12 35.77 13.36 -40.88
N ILE A 13 34.67 13.01 -41.54
CA ILE A 13 33.34 12.99 -40.93
C ILE A 13 33.24 11.87 -39.88
N LEU A 14 33.76 10.68 -40.18
CA LEU A 14 33.80 9.57 -39.20
C LEU A 14 34.67 9.91 -38.00
N SER A 15 35.87 10.47 -38.20
CA SER A 15 36.78 10.83 -37.11
C SER A 15 36.24 11.97 -36.23
N GLY A 16 35.58 12.97 -36.85
CA GLY A 16 34.84 14.01 -36.14
C GLY A 16 33.70 13.42 -35.30
N GLN A 17 32.85 12.56 -35.88
CA GLN A 17 31.76 11.91 -35.17
C GLN A 17 32.23 11.02 -34.01
N LEU A 18 33.35 10.30 -34.19
CA LEU A 18 33.98 9.50 -33.14
C LEU A 18 34.50 10.37 -31.98
N SER A 19 35.18 11.49 -32.26
CA SER A 19 35.65 12.44 -31.26
C SER A 19 34.51 13.08 -30.47
N PHE A 20 33.45 13.52 -31.15
CA PHE A 20 32.25 14.09 -30.51
C PHE A 20 31.49 13.07 -29.66
N ALA A 21 31.40 11.81 -30.10
CA ALA A 21 30.79 10.74 -29.31
C ALA A 21 31.61 10.42 -28.04
N GLN A 22 32.94 10.47 -28.15
CA GLN A 22 33.85 10.21 -27.04
C GLN A 22 33.83 11.33 -26.00
N SER A 23 33.85 12.60 -26.41
CA SER A 23 33.75 13.76 -25.51
C SER A 23 32.41 13.80 -24.77
N ARG A 24 31.33 13.43 -25.46
CA ARG A 24 29.99 13.36 -24.88
C ARG A 24 29.81 12.25 -23.86
N LYS A 25 30.46 11.10 -24.09
CA LYS A 25 30.50 10.01 -23.12
C LYS A 25 31.32 10.40 -21.88
N ALA A 26 32.42 11.13 -22.08
CA ALA A 26 33.23 11.65 -20.97
C ALA A 26 32.44 12.64 -20.11
N SER A 27 31.73 13.61 -20.71
CA SER A 27 30.92 14.58 -19.96
C SER A 27 29.75 13.94 -19.20
N LEU A 28 29.11 12.90 -19.77
CA LEU A 28 28.10 12.13 -19.04
C LEU A 28 28.71 11.36 -17.86
N SER A 29 29.89 10.77 -18.04
CA SER A 29 30.60 10.07 -16.96
C SER A 29 30.91 11.01 -15.79
N THR A 30 31.31 12.25 -16.07
CA THR A 30 31.53 13.29 -15.04
C THR A 30 30.24 13.59 -14.30
N ALA A 31 29.11 13.81 -15.00
CA ALA A 31 27.82 14.07 -14.36
C ALA A 31 27.37 12.92 -13.44
N ILE A 32 27.60 11.66 -13.85
CA ILE A 32 27.32 10.47 -13.04
C ILE A 32 28.17 10.45 -11.77
N GLN A 33 29.47 10.72 -11.90
CA GLN A 33 30.39 10.79 -10.75
C GLN A 33 30.00 11.90 -9.78
N GLU A 34 29.60 13.07 -10.29
CA GLU A 34 29.07 14.16 -9.47
C GLU A 34 27.81 13.74 -8.72
N CYS A 35 26.86 13.07 -9.36
CA CYS A 35 25.67 12.54 -8.67
C CYS A 35 26.04 11.57 -7.53
N ASN A 36 26.98 10.66 -7.76
CA ASN A 36 27.44 9.72 -6.73
C ASN A 36 28.12 10.45 -5.57
N TYR A 37 28.98 11.43 -5.86
CA TYR A 37 29.63 12.26 -4.85
C TYR A 37 28.63 13.08 -4.04
N THR A 38 27.67 13.75 -4.71
CA THR A 38 26.63 14.55 -4.03
C THR A 38 25.71 13.66 -3.19
N PHE A 39 25.43 12.42 -3.61
CA PHE A 39 24.68 11.48 -2.78
C PHE A 39 25.41 11.14 -1.49
N GLU A 40 26.71 10.83 -1.58
CA GLU A 40 27.53 10.47 -0.42
C GLU A 40 27.77 11.67 0.52
N LYS A 41 28.30 12.77 -0.03
CA LYS A 41 28.89 13.89 0.74
C LYS A 41 28.28 15.26 0.46
N GLY A 42 27.30 15.35 -0.43
CA GLY A 42 26.72 16.62 -0.84
C GLY A 42 26.07 17.38 0.32
N THR A 43 26.27 18.70 0.31
CA THR A 43 25.56 19.68 1.13
C THR A 43 24.09 19.80 0.68
N ALA A 44 23.26 20.46 1.51
CA ALA A 44 21.86 20.67 1.18
C ALA A 44 21.65 21.40 -0.16
N ASP A 45 22.50 22.38 -0.49
CA ASP A 45 22.38 23.15 -1.72
C ASP A 45 22.86 22.37 -2.96
N GLU A 46 23.91 21.58 -2.82
CA GLU A 46 24.35 20.66 -3.88
C GLU A 46 23.28 19.60 -4.18
N ILE A 47 22.63 19.05 -3.14
CA ILE A 47 21.52 18.09 -3.30
C ILE A 47 20.35 18.74 -4.04
N LYS A 48 19.95 19.95 -3.64
CA LYS A 48 18.86 20.69 -4.32
C LYS A 48 19.16 20.95 -5.79
N SER A 49 20.42 21.26 -6.09
CA SER A 49 20.89 21.53 -7.45
C SER A 49 20.97 20.27 -8.32
N ARG A 50 21.46 19.15 -7.77
CA ARG A 50 21.79 17.93 -8.55
C ARG A 50 20.69 16.86 -8.54
N PHE A 51 19.77 16.89 -7.59
CA PHE A 51 18.61 16.01 -7.52
C PHE A 51 17.32 16.81 -7.68
N PRO A 52 16.86 17.09 -8.91
CA PRO A 52 15.67 17.90 -9.16
C PRO A 52 14.36 17.15 -8.86
N LEU A 53 14.42 15.85 -8.57
CA LEU A 53 13.25 15.04 -8.26
C LEU A 53 12.83 15.25 -6.80
N VAL A 54 11.67 15.87 -6.60
CA VAL A 54 11.19 16.32 -5.28
C VAL A 54 11.23 15.23 -4.21
N GLU A 55 10.73 14.03 -4.49
CA GLU A 55 10.68 12.95 -3.49
C GLU A 55 12.09 12.42 -3.13
N GLN A 56 12.93 12.21 -4.14
CA GLN A 56 14.33 11.85 -3.92
C GLN A 56 15.07 12.93 -3.12
N GLN A 57 14.86 14.20 -3.48
CA GLN A 57 15.46 15.34 -2.80
C GLN A 57 15.02 15.43 -1.34
N LYS A 58 13.71 15.33 -1.07
CA LYS A 58 13.16 15.32 0.29
C LYS A 58 13.79 14.22 1.14
N LEU A 59 13.89 13.01 0.60
CA LEU A 59 14.50 11.88 1.32
C LEU A 59 15.98 12.15 1.65
N ILE A 60 16.79 12.51 0.65
CA ILE A 60 18.23 12.75 0.87
C ILE A 60 18.43 13.90 1.88
N LEU A 61 17.63 14.97 1.79
CA LEU A 61 17.66 16.08 2.74
C LEU A 61 17.20 15.69 4.15
N ALA A 62 16.21 14.79 4.27
CA ALA A 62 15.80 14.26 5.57
C ALA A 62 16.92 13.42 6.20
N MET A 63 17.63 12.64 5.38
CA MET A 63 18.74 11.80 5.84
C MET A 63 19.98 12.60 6.25
N LEU A 64 20.16 13.84 5.77
CA LEU A 64 21.21 14.75 6.27
C LEU A 64 21.02 15.14 7.74
N LYS A 65 19.78 15.14 8.24
CA LYS A 65 19.47 15.57 9.62
C LYS A 65 19.74 14.47 10.64
N GLY A 66 19.89 13.22 10.20
CA GLY A 66 20.10 12.06 11.08
C GLY A 66 21.54 11.57 11.07
N LYS A 67 21.82 10.59 11.95
CA LYS A 67 23.10 9.87 12.00
C LYS A 67 23.10 8.69 11.01
N TYR A 68 22.82 8.97 9.75
CA TYR A 68 22.74 7.94 8.70
C TYR A 68 23.96 8.02 7.78
N GLU A 69 24.45 6.87 7.32
CA GLU A 69 25.50 6.81 6.32
C GLU A 69 24.88 6.65 4.93
N ARG A 70 25.35 7.43 3.95
CA ARG A 70 24.94 7.32 2.54
C ARG A 70 26.11 6.76 1.76
N LYS A 71 26.00 5.49 1.36
CA LYS A 71 27.05 4.79 0.62
C LYS A 71 26.74 4.83 -0.87
N PRO A 72 27.58 5.47 -1.71
CA PRO A 72 27.36 5.48 -3.15
C PRO A 72 27.56 4.07 -3.70
N GLY A 73 26.77 3.74 -4.71
CA GLY A 73 26.78 2.44 -5.35
C GLY A 73 27.39 2.46 -6.75
N LEU A 74 27.15 1.36 -7.46
CA LEU A 74 27.47 1.19 -8.86
C LEU A 74 26.68 2.17 -9.75
N SER A 75 27.29 2.51 -10.88
CA SER A 75 26.60 3.22 -11.95
C SER A 75 26.85 2.54 -13.29
N LYS A 76 25.85 2.56 -14.18
CA LYS A 76 25.97 2.01 -15.52
C LYS A 76 25.14 2.77 -16.54
N VAL A 77 25.79 3.22 -17.61
CA VAL A 77 25.10 3.71 -18.80
C VAL A 77 24.46 2.52 -19.52
N LEU A 78 23.14 2.43 -19.46
CA LEU A 78 22.33 1.38 -20.10
C LEU A 78 22.10 1.69 -21.58
N LYS A 79 21.91 2.98 -21.90
CA LYS A 79 21.69 3.49 -23.25
C LYS A 79 22.21 4.92 -23.37
N LEU A 80 22.79 5.27 -24.52
CA LEU A 80 23.23 6.63 -24.85
C LEU A 80 22.72 6.97 -26.26
N ASP A 81 21.74 7.86 -26.35
CA ASP A 81 21.18 8.41 -27.59
C ASP A 81 21.70 9.83 -27.83
N LYS A 82 21.34 10.54 -28.92
CA LYS A 82 21.85 11.90 -29.25
C LYS A 82 21.51 13.00 -28.23
N ASP A 83 20.35 12.91 -27.58
CA ASP A 83 19.86 13.97 -26.67
C ASP A 83 19.39 13.40 -25.32
N SER A 84 19.69 12.12 -25.05
CA SER A 84 19.34 11.46 -23.80
C SER A 84 20.26 10.29 -23.46
N ALA A 85 20.32 9.92 -22.19
CA ALA A 85 20.94 8.68 -21.73
C ALA A 85 20.06 8.01 -20.67
N LEU A 86 20.11 6.68 -20.63
CA LEU A 86 19.55 5.87 -19.56
C LEU A 86 20.70 5.40 -18.67
N VAL A 87 20.64 5.73 -17.39
CA VAL A 87 21.70 5.45 -16.43
C VAL A 87 21.12 4.73 -15.23
N LEU A 88 21.63 3.54 -14.93
CA LEU A 88 21.43 2.90 -13.63
C LEU A 88 22.32 3.61 -12.62
N LEU A 89 21.73 4.13 -11.55
CA LEU A 89 22.43 4.62 -10.37
C LEU A 89 21.94 3.82 -9.17
N THR A 90 22.87 3.39 -8.31
CA THR A 90 22.55 2.73 -7.05
C THR A 90 23.25 3.45 -5.91
N GLY A 91 22.67 3.32 -4.72
CA GLY A 91 23.23 3.84 -3.48
C GLY A 91 22.45 3.26 -2.30
N THR A 92 23.08 3.20 -1.14
CA THR A 92 22.48 2.63 0.06
C THR A 92 22.45 3.65 1.18
N PHE A 93 21.29 3.84 1.79
CA PHE A 93 21.18 4.48 3.10
C PHE A 93 21.39 3.40 4.17
N ILE A 94 22.34 3.59 5.08
CA ILE A 94 22.67 2.65 6.15
C ILE A 94 22.19 3.24 7.49
N ILE A 95 21.28 2.52 8.15
CA ILE A 95 20.60 2.93 9.38
C ILE A 95 20.49 1.79 10.42
N GLY A 96 20.90 0.56 10.09
CA GLY A 96 20.89 -0.62 10.96
C GLY A 96 19.74 -1.61 10.70
N ASN A 97 18.94 -1.40 9.66
CA ASN A 97 17.74 -2.19 9.36
C ASN A 97 17.65 -2.47 7.85
N SER A 98 18.04 -3.66 7.42
CA SER A 98 18.24 -3.92 5.99
C SER A 98 16.97 -3.80 5.13
N GLY A 99 15.79 -4.04 5.71
CA GLY A 99 14.51 -3.83 5.03
C GLY A 99 14.21 -2.35 4.79
N GLU A 100 14.29 -1.53 5.84
CA GLU A 100 14.09 -0.08 5.72
C GLU A 100 15.20 0.60 4.90
N GLU A 101 16.44 0.16 5.05
CA GLU A 101 17.56 0.58 4.22
C GLU A 101 17.26 0.30 2.75
N THR A 102 16.71 -0.88 2.42
CA THR A 102 16.31 -1.22 1.05
C THR A 102 15.18 -0.32 0.55
N ASP A 103 14.17 -0.05 1.39
CA ASP A 103 13.05 0.82 1.05
C ASP A 103 13.50 2.26 0.71
N TYR A 104 14.25 2.88 1.62
CA TYR A 104 14.81 4.22 1.41
C TYR A 104 15.76 4.23 0.21
N SER A 105 16.60 3.20 0.09
CA SER A 105 17.53 3.08 -1.02
C SER A 105 16.80 2.95 -2.34
N ASN A 106 15.69 2.22 -2.42
CA ASN A 106 14.88 2.11 -3.63
C ASN A 106 14.24 3.42 -4.07
N THR A 107 14.14 4.43 -3.21
CA THR A 107 13.77 5.80 -3.63
C THR A 107 14.89 6.46 -4.43
N TYR A 108 16.16 6.14 -4.15
CA TYR A 108 17.34 6.63 -4.87
C TYR A 108 17.85 5.68 -5.97
N SER A 109 17.98 4.40 -5.70
CA SER A 109 18.45 3.40 -6.66
C SER A 109 17.42 3.20 -7.77
N GLY A 110 17.87 3.11 -9.02
CA GLY A 110 17.01 2.89 -10.17
C GLY A 110 17.59 3.39 -11.50
N VAL A 111 16.75 3.40 -12.53
CA VAL A 111 17.11 3.89 -13.86
C VAL A 111 16.64 5.33 -14.05
N TYR A 112 17.57 6.17 -14.48
CA TYR A 112 17.39 7.59 -14.67
C TYR A 112 17.52 8.00 -16.13
N VAL A 113 16.70 8.96 -16.54
CA VAL A 113 16.88 9.69 -17.79
C VAL A 113 17.78 10.88 -17.52
N PHE A 114 18.88 10.96 -18.25
CA PHE A 114 19.75 12.13 -18.32
C PHE A 114 19.53 12.85 -19.64
N LYS A 115 19.58 14.19 -19.63
CA LYS A 115 19.53 15.03 -20.83
C LYS A 115 20.60 16.14 -20.76
N PRO A 116 21.17 16.56 -21.89
CA PRO A 116 22.07 17.71 -21.92
C PRO A 116 21.24 19.01 -21.76
N MET A 117 21.47 19.74 -20.67
CA MET A 117 20.92 21.07 -20.41
C MET A 117 22.08 22.07 -20.45
N ASN A 118 22.06 23.01 -21.40
CA ASN A 118 23.14 23.97 -21.61
C ASN A 118 24.53 23.32 -21.78
N GLY A 119 24.61 22.16 -22.43
CA GLY A 119 25.85 21.41 -22.64
C GLY A 119 26.30 20.52 -21.47
N ILE A 120 25.59 20.55 -20.34
CA ILE A 120 25.87 19.73 -19.15
C ILE A 120 24.81 18.64 -19.03
N TRP A 121 25.23 17.41 -18.78
CA TRP A 121 24.29 16.31 -18.55
C TRP A 121 23.66 16.42 -17.16
N SER A 122 22.33 16.42 -17.13
CA SER A 122 21.55 16.49 -15.89
C SER A 122 20.53 15.38 -15.82
N MET A 123 20.33 14.83 -14.62
CA MET A 123 19.24 13.92 -14.30
C MET A 123 17.91 14.68 -14.40
N VAL A 124 16.93 14.16 -15.15
CA VAL A 124 15.63 14.83 -15.33
C VAL A 124 14.45 13.99 -14.88
N GLN A 125 14.60 12.66 -14.81
CA GLN A 125 13.53 11.75 -14.45
C GLN A 125 14.10 10.44 -13.90
N LYS A 126 13.44 9.89 -12.89
CA LYS A 126 13.56 8.47 -12.51
C LYS A 126 12.44 7.68 -13.17
N LEU A 127 12.78 6.58 -13.83
CA LEU A 127 11.78 5.71 -14.44
C LEU A 127 11.16 4.78 -13.39
N PRO A 128 9.82 4.58 -13.39
CA PRO A 128 9.19 3.59 -12.53
C PRO A 128 9.77 2.19 -12.75
N ILE A 129 9.96 1.45 -11.66
CA ILE A 129 10.56 0.11 -11.66
C ILE A 129 9.65 -0.93 -12.36
N ASP A 130 8.35 -0.74 -12.24
CA ASP A 130 7.25 -1.56 -12.72
C ASP A 130 6.65 -1.07 -14.05
N ARG A 131 7.28 -0.11 -14.74
CA ARG A 131 6.67 0.67 -15.83
C ARG A 131 5.98 -0.18 -16.91
N MET A 132 6.70 -1.17 -17.44
CA MET A 132 6.25 -1.99 -18.59
C MET A 132 6.36 -3.49 -18.33
N ASN A 133 7.09 -3.91 -17.30
CA ASN A 133 7.25 -5.33 -16.98
C ASN A 133 6.15 -5.77 -16.03
N LYS A 134 5.73 -7.03 -16.11
CA LYS A 134 4.70 -7.61 -15.25
C LYS A 134 5.09 -8.99 -14.75
N ILE A 135 5.08 -9.18 -13.43
CA ILE A 135 5.28 -10.49 -12.82
C ILE A 135 3.97 -11.29 -12.98
N LEU A 136 4.07 -12.48 -13.56
CA LEU A 136 2.91 -13.35 -13.78
C LEU A 136 2.83 -14.44 -12.71
N GLU A 137 3.98 -15.03 -12.37
CA GLU A 137 4.08 -16.12 -11.40
C GLU A 137 5.47 -16.16 -10.76
N GLN A 138 5.53 -16.50 -9.47
CA GLN A 138 6.78 -16.85 -8.76
C GLN A 138 6.66 -18.27 -8.18
N ARG A 139 7.66 -19.11 -8.46
CA ARG A 139 7.76 -20.48 -7.95
C ARG A 139 9.05 -20.63 -7.16
N MET A 140 8.92 -20.65 -5.83
CA MET A 140 10.05 -20.56 -4.92
C MET A 140 10.33 -21.88 -4.20
N ALA A 141 11.61 -22.23 -4.11
CA ALA A 141 12.15 -23.15 -3.12
C ALA A 141 12.87 -22.32 -2.05
N VAL A 142 12.43 -22.42 -0.79
CA VAL A 142 12.95 -21.64 0.33
C VAL A 142 13.44 -22.59 1.41
N LYS A 143 14.68 -22.43 1.86
CA LYS A 143 15.18 -23.07 3.09
C LYS A 143 15.37 -22.01 4.16
N ILE A 144 14.71 -22.21 5.31
CA ILE A 144 14.89 -21.39 6.50
C ILE A 144 15.92 -22.05 7.40
N ILE A 145 16.94 -21.30 7.79
CA ILE A 145 17.98 -21.70 8.75
C ILE A 145 17.90 -20.75 9.95
N PRO A 146 17.11 -21.08 11.00
CA PRO A 146 16.87 -20.18 12.13
C PRO A 146 18.16 -19.78 12.86
N ASP A 147 19.01 -20.74 13.24
CA ASP A 147 20.24 -20.46 13.99
C ASP A 147 21.27 -19.65 13.18
N GLY A 148 21.29 -19.83 11.86
CA GLY A 148 22.10 -19.05 10.94
C GLY A 148 21.50 -17.68 10.57
N ARG A 149 20.24 -17.45 10.95
CA ARG A 149 19.41 -16.32 10.51
C ARG A 149 19.43 -16.15 9.01
N GLU A 150 19.34 -17.25 8.27
CA GLU A 150 19.55 -17.23 6.83
C GLU A 150 18.36 -17.86 6.09
N LEU A 151 18.01 -17.24 4.98
CA LEU A 151 17.16 -17.80 3.95
C LEU A 151 18.04 -18.20 2.76
N ILE A 152 17.82 -19.39 2.22
CA ILE A 152 18.36 -19.80 0.93
C ILE A 152 17.20 -19.96 -0.03
N ILE A 153 17.20 -19.17 -1.10
CA ILE A 153 16.09 -19.12 -2.05
C ILE A 153 16.55 -19.50 -3.45
N THR A 154 15.74 -20.29 -4.13
CA THR A 154 15.70 -20.35 -5.59
C THR A 154 14.31 -20.00 -6.05
N ASP A 155 14.18 -18.93 -6.83
CA ASP A 155 12.92 -18.44 -7.35
C ASP A 155 12.90 -18.56 -8.88
N THR A 156 11.84 -19.16 -9.41
CA THR A 156 11.54 -19.20 -10.83
C THR A 156 10.38 -18.27 -11.12
N ILE A 157 10.67 -17.14 -11.77
CA ILE A 157 9.75 -16.06 -12.04
C ILE A 157 9.35 -16.10 -13.52
N ASN A 158 8.06 -16.30 -13.78
CA ASN A 158 7.51 -16.07 -15.11
C ASN A 158 7.13 -14.59 -15.20
N ILE A 159 7.73 -13.87 -16.15
CA ILE A 159 7.64 -12.41 -16.26
C ILE A 159 7.36 -12.01 -17.71
N ARG A 160 6.40 -11.11 -17.89
CA ARG A 160 6.24 -10.39 -19.16
C ARG A 160 7.23 -9.25 -19.20
N THR A 161 8.14 -9.29 -20.16
CA THR A 161 9.17 -8.26 -20.33
C THR A 161 8.83 -7.40 -21.53
N GLU A 162 8.42 -6.16 -21.33
CA GLU A 162 8.16 -5.21 -22.42
C GLU A 162 9.16 -4.05 -22.40
N GLU A 163 9.92 -3.93 -21.32
CA GLU A 163 10.85 -2.84 -21.12
C GLU A 163 12.14 -2.97 -21.94
N ILE A 164 12.55 -1.88 -22.58
CA ILE A 164 13.68 -1.86 -23.51
C ILE A 164 15.04 -1.76 -22.81
N TYR A 165 15.06 -1.32 -21.55
CA TYR A 165 16.28 -1.18 -20.75
C TYR A 165 16.51 -2.34 -19.79
N GLY A 166 15.68 -3.38 -19.85
CA GLY A 166 15.81 -4.59 -19.04
C GLY A 166 14.78 -4.67 -17.91
N ILE A 167 15.01 -5.62 -17.00
CA ILE A 167 14.18 -5.89 -15.83
C ILE A 167 14.84 -5.25 -14.62
N LEU A 168 14.04 -4.66 -13.73
CA LEU A 168 14.48 -4.22 -12.42
C LEU A 168 13.59 -4.86 -11.35
N PHE A 169 14.19 -5.32 -10.26
CA PHE A 169 13.49 -5.72 -9.05
C PHE A 169 14.06 -5.00 -7.85
N ALA A 170 13.20 -4.70 -6.88
CA ALA A 170 13.61 -4.46 -5.52
C ALA A 170 13.93 -5.80 -4.84
N LEU A 171 15.03 -5.86 -4.11
CA LEU A 171 15.43 -7.00 -3.30
C LEU A 171 16.33 -6.49 -2.17
N ASN A 172 16.21 -7.08 -0.98
CA ASN A 172 16.98 -6.65 0.20
C ASN A 172 18.46 -6.51 -0.13
N HIS A 173 19.05 -5.34 0.11
CA HIS A 173 20.43 -5.03 -0.32
C HIS A 173 21.49 -5.97 0.29
N ASN A 174 21.18 -6.67 1.39
CA ASN A 174 22.02 -7.70 1.98
C ASN A 174 21.95 -9.07 1.27
N ALA A 175 21.12 -9.23 0.24
CA ALA A 175 21.02 -10.47 -0.51
C ALA A 175 22.33 -10.79 -1.24
N LYS A 176 22.72 -12.06 -1.21
CA LYS A 176 23.91 -12.58 -1.90
C LYS A 176 23.47 -13.36 -3.13
N ILE A 177 23.45 -12.70 -4.28
CA ILE A 177 23.07 -13.31 -5.55
C ILE A 177 24.11 -14.36 -5.97
N LYS A 178 23.67 -15.61 -6.11
CA LYS A 178 24.48 -16.74 -6.58
C LYS A 178 24.33 -16.95 -8.09
N ASN A 179 23.11 -16.84 -8.61
CA ASN A 179 22.85 -17.09 -10.02
C ASN A 179 21.67 -16.27 -10.56
N VAL A 180 21.77 -15.85 -11.82
CA VAL A 180 20.72 -15.15 -12.57
C VAL A 180 20.67 -15.75 -13.98
N LEU A 181 19.60 -16.49 -14.28
CA LEU A 181 19.39 -17.11 -15.60
C LEU A 181 18.10 -16.59 -16.22
N LEU A 182 18.19 -16.07 -17.45
CA LEU A 182 17.01 -15.74 -18.25
C LEU A 182 16.85 -16.82 -19.32
N ASN A 183 15.71 -17.51 -19.32
CA ASN A 183 15.42 -18.65 -20.17
C ASN A 183 16.54 -19.70 -20.12
N GLN A 184 16.94 -20.07 -18.90
CA GLN A 184 18.01 -21.04 -18.59
C GLN A 184 19.42 -20.62 -19.05
N ARG A 185 19.62 -19.39 -19.53
CA ARG A 185 20.92 -18.86 -19.95
C ARG A 185 21.40 -17.79 -19.00
N LYS A 186 22.69 -17.83 -18.64
CA LYS A 186 23.31 -16.78 -17.83
C LYS A 186 23.17 -15.43 -18.54
N VAL A 187 22.76 -14.42 -17.80
CA VAL A 187 22.49 -13.08 -18.31
C VAL A 187 23.31 -12.04 -17.57
N SER A 188 23.61 -10.90 -18.20
CA SER A 188 24.26 -9.79 -17.52
C SER A 188 23.29 -9.15 -16.54
N SER A 189 23.69 -9.07 -15.28
CA SER A 189 22.94 -8.46 -14.20
C SER A 189 23.84 -7.59 -13.33
N ILE A 190 23.23 -6.67 -12.59
CA ILE A 190 23.86 -5.86 -11.54
C ILE A 190 22.93 -5.90 -10.34
N PHE A 191 23.48 -6.19 -9.16
CA PHE A 191 22.76 -6.10 -7.91
C PHE A 191 23.52 -5.20 -6.94
N ASP A 192 22.93 -4.06 -6.59
CA ASP A 192 23.49 -3.10 -5.65
C ASP A 192 22.40 -2.12 -5.18
N GLY A 193 22.58 -1.50 -4.01
CA GLY A 193 21.67 -0.47 -3.49
C GLY A 193 20.19 -0.88 -3.38
N GLY A 194 19.92 -2.17 -3.17
CA GLY A 194 18.55 -2.71 -3.07
C GLY A 194 17.87 -3.06 -4.41
N VAL A 195 18.59 -2.90 -5.53
CA VAL A 195 18.03 -3.08 -6.88
C VAL A 195 18.79 -4.14 -7.67
N LEU A 196 18.06 -5.10 -8.24
CA LEU A 196 18.55 -6.09 -9.19
C LEU A 196 18.16 -5.68 -10.62
N TRP A 197 19.12 -5.20 -11.39
CA TRP A 197 18.96 -4.96 -12.83
C TRP A 197 19.40 -6.18 -13.65
N ILE A 198 18.60 -6.56 -14.65
CA ILE A 198 18.86 -7.69 -15.54
C ILE A 198 18.67 -7.26 -16.99
N LYS A 199 19.65 -7.54 -17.85
CA LYS A 199 19.54 -7.25 -19.29
C LYS A 199 18.51 -8.17 -19.96
N SER A 200 17.37 -7.64 -20.36
CA SER A 200 16.39 -8.32 -21.24
C SER A 200 16.21 -7.57 -22.57
N ARG A 201 15.73 -8.27 -23.62
CA ARG A 201 15.54 -7.73 -24.99
C ARG A 201 14.33 -8.32 -25.73
N THR A 202 13.40 -8.96 -25.04
CA THR A 202 12.62 -10.04 -25.67
C THR A 202 11.17 -9.69 -25.98
N LYS A 203 10.60 -8.61 -25.41
CA LYS A 203 9.20 -8.17 -25.66
C LYS A 203 8.20 -9.34 -25.60
N LYS A 204 8.40 -10.25 -24.64
CA LYS A 204 7.66 -11.51 -24.51
C LYS A 204 7.65 -12.00 -23.06
N ASP A 205 6.90 -13.08 -22.84
CA ASP A 205 6.93 -13.83 -21.58
C ASP A 205 8.23 -14.64 -21.50
N ASP A 206 9.02 -14.37 -20.47
CA ASP A 206 10.30 -15.01 -20.17
C ASP A 206 10.26 -15.73 -18.82
N GLN A 207 11.18 -16.67 -18.64
CA GLN A 207 11.43 -17.32 -17.36
C GLN A 207 12.76 -16.86 -16.77
N LEU A 208 12.73 -16.20 -15.62
CA LEU A 208 13.90 -15.84 -14.83
C LEU A 208 14.09 -16.87 -13.71
N ILE A 209 15.32 -17.34 -13.51
CA ILE A 209 15.69 -18.19 -12.37
C ILE A 209 16.74 -17.42 -11.56
N LEU A 210 16.39 -17.11 -10.31
CA LEU A 210 17.24 -16.42 -9.35
C LEU A 210 17.61 -17.37 -8.23
N SER A 211 18.89 -17.48 -7.90
CA SER A 211 19.35 -18.19 -6.69
C SER A 211 20.16 -17.24 -5.83
N TYR A 212 19.85 -17.16 -4.54
CA TYR A 212 20.48 -16.24 -3.61
C TYR A 212 20.34 -16.72 -2.17
N SER A 213 21.18 -16.19 -1.28
CA SER A 213 20.95 -16.28 0.16
C SER A 213 20.75 -14.90 0.77
N LEU A 214 20.03 -14.83 1.88
CA LEU A 214 19.72 -13.58 2.56
C LEU A 214 19.83 -13.80 4.07
N LYS A 215 20.68 -12.99 4.71
CA LYS A 215 20.74 -12.95 6.16
C LYS A 215 19.64 -12.04 6.68
N VAL A 216 18.86 -12.52 7.64
CA VAL A 216 17.78 -11.79 8.28
C VAL A 216 18.31 -11.08 9.52
N ASP A 217 17.79 -9.87 9.76
CA ASP A 217 18.17 -9.04 10.88
C ASP A 217 17.76 -9.67 12.22
N GLN A 218 18.35 -9.19 13.31
CA GLN A 218 18.08 -9.67 14.68
C GLN A 218 17.90 -8.50 15.66
N ASP A 219 17.82 -7.27 15.17
CA ASP A 219 17.53 -6.15 16.05
C ASP A 219 16.07 -6.25 16.50
N LYS A 220 15.86 -6.36 17.81
CA LYS A 220 14.52 -6.38 18.42
C LYS A 220 13.77 -5.07 18.25
N LYS A 221 14.46 -3.98 17.85
CA LYS A 221 13.87 -2.69 17.48
C LYS A 221 13.50 -2.61 16.00
N ASN A 222 13.93 -3.58 15.17
CA ASN A 222 13.52 -3.68 13.78
C ASN A 222 12.11 -4.28 13.71
N ASP A 223 11.14 -3.41 13.97
CA ASP A 223 9.75 -3.79 14.19
C ASP A 223 8.96 -4.02 12.89
N ASN A 224 9.50 -3.52 11.78
CA ASN A 224 8.71 -3.31 10.56
C ASN A 224 9.05 -4.23 9.40
N SER A 225 10.18 -4.92 9.42
CA SER A 225 10.65 -5.68 8.26
C SER A 225 10.88 -7.17 8.55
N GLY A 226 12.04 -7.55 9.08
CA GLY A 226 12.40 -8.93 9.35
C GLY A 226 13.22 -9.10 10.63
N TYR A 227 12.97 -10.20 11.33
CA TYR A 227 13.67 -10.57 12.56
C TYR A 227 13.74 -12.08 12.65
N PHE A 228 14.94 -12.66 12.70
CA PHE A 228 15.14 -14.10 12.97
C PHE A 228 15.95 -14.29 14.25
N ASP A 229 15.51 -15.24 15.08
CA ASP A 229 16.35 -15.86 16.10
C ASP A 229 16.20 -17.39 16.12
N ALA A 230 16.84 -18.03 17.10
CA ALA A 230 16.87 -19.48 17.22
C ALA A 230 15.49 -20.11 17.49
N ASN A 231 14.51 -19.38 18.01
CA ASN A 231 13.23 -19.92 18.46
C ASN A 231 12.06 -19.46 17.59
N PHE A 232 12.08 -18.21 17.13
CA PHE A 232 11.03 -17.64 16.30
C PHE A 232 11.60 -16.60 15.33
N GLY A 233 10.83 -16.28 14.31
CA GLY A 233 11.23 -15.27 13.37
C GLY A 233 10.17 -14.96 12.34
N HIS A 234 10.38 -13.86 11.62
CA HIS A 234 9.53 -13.44 10.53
C HIS A 234 10.31 -12.66 9.47
N VAL A 235 9.81 -12.72 8.24
CA VAL A 235 10.13 -11.77 7.18
C VAL A 235 8.81 -11.30 6.57
N ARG A 236 8.60 -9.98 6.61
CA ARG A 236 7.47 -9.34 5.93
C ARG A 236 7.89 -8.94 4.52
N ASP A 237 6.92 -8.57 3.71
CA ASP A 237 7.15 -7.93 2.41
C ASP A 237 8.06 -6.70 2.53
N GLN A 238 7.95 -5.92 3.61
CA GLN A 238 8.86 -4.78 3.88
C GLN A 238 10.33 -5.18 4.13
N PHE A 239 10.62 -6.47 4.29
CA PHE A 239 11.99 -6.97 4.36
C PHE A 239 12.61 -7.19 2.98
N TYR A 240 11.83 -7.13 1.89
CA TYR A 240 12.30 -7.39 0.52
C TYR A 240 13.01 -8.75 0.38
N TRP A 241 12.49 -9.80 1.02
CA TRP A 241 13.14 -11.13 1.04
C TRP A 241 13.02 -11.92 -0.27
N HIS A 242 12.10 -11.50 -1.14
CA HIS A 242 11.94 -12.00 -2.49
C HIS A 242 11.78 -10.82 -3.47
N PRO A 243 12.10 -11.01 -4.77
CA PRO A 243 12.05 -9.92 -5.73
C PRO A 243 10.60 -9.56 -6.11
N PHE A 244 10.32 -8.26 -6.13
CA PHE A 244 9.11 -7.65 -6.70
C PHE A 244 9.43 -6.21 -7.13
N PHE A 245 8.49 -5.48 -7.72
CA PHE A 245 8.74 -4.10 -8.13
C PHE A 245 8.53 -3.10 -6.99
N ASN A 246 7.32 -3.01 -6.42
CA ASN A 246 6.97 -2.17 -5.27
C ASN A 246 5.67 -2.64 -4.58
N PHE A 247 5.30 -2.06 -3.42
CA PHE A 247 4.17 -2.53 -2.62
C PHE A 247 2.76 -2.29 -3.23
N SER A 248 2.64 -1.39 -4.20
CA SER A 248 1.34 -0.93 -4.72
C SER A 248 1.16 -1.15 -6.22
N SER A 249 2.11 -1.82 -6.87
CA SER A 249 2.08 -2.03 -8.31
C SER A 249 1.08 -3.11 -8.70
N SER A 250 0.12 -2.76 -9.56
CA SER A 250 -0.72 -3.77 -10.22
C SER A 250 0.08 -4.76 -11.09
N ASN A 251 1.33 -4.43 -11.44
CA ASN A 251 2.24 -5.30 -12.18
C ASN A 251 2.95 -6.34 -11.30
N ASP A 252 2.81 -6.26 -9.98
CA ASP A 252 3.31 -7.25 -9.01
C ASP A 252 2.27 -8.31 -8.63
N LEU A 253 1.01 -8.16 -9.05
CA LEU A 253 -0.06 -9.14 -8.79
C LEU A 253 0.23 -10.46 -9.51
N ALA A 254 0.82 -11.41 -8.77
CA ALA A 254 1.35 -12.65 -9.30
C ALA A 254 0.74 -13.88 -8.62
N LYS A 255 0.76 -15.02 -9.34
CA LYS A 255 0.50 -16.32 -8.72
C LYS A 255 1.76 -16.80 -8.00
N PHE A 256 1.61 -17.38 -6.81
CA PHE A 256 2.72 -17.89 -6.02
C PHE A 256 2.58 -19.39 -5.77
N SER A 257 3.70 -20.11 -5.85
CA SER A 257 3.84 -21.47 -5.33
C SER A 257 5.17 -21.59 -4.59
N ILE A 258 5.15 -22.06 -3.34
CA ILE A 258 6.32 -22.14 -2.48
C ILE A 258 6.47 -23.58 -1.98
N LYS A 259 7.69 -24.09 -2.09
CA LYS A 259 8.16 -25.24 -1.32
C LYS A 259 9.16 -24.74 -0.29
N LEU A 260 8.80 -24.81 0.98
CA LEU A 260 9.62 -24.34 2.08
C LEU A 260 10.12 -25.51 2.92
N THR A 261 11.37 -25.46 3.37
CA THR A 261 11.92 -26.39 4.37
C THR A 261 12.51 -25.65 5.57
N ILE A 262 12.30 -26.23 6.76
CA ILE A 262 12.77 -25.74 8.06
C ILE A 262 12.97 -26.97 8.98
N PRO A 263 13.81 -26.96 10.04
CA PRO A 263 13.88 -28.10 10.95
C PRO A 263 12.49 -28.48 11.52
N SER A 264 12.25 -29.78 11.71
CA SER A 264 10.91 -30.30 12.02
C SER A 264 10.32 -29.84 13.36
N THR A 265 11.18 -29.33 14.25
CA THR A 265 10.83 -28.75 15.55
C THR A 265 10.10 -27.41 15.46
N TYR A 266 10.10 -26.74 14.30
CA TYR A 266 9.42 -25.47 14.09
C TYR A 266 8.08 -25.68 13.38
N GLN A 267 7.11 -24.83 13.69
CA GLN A 267 5.99 -24.54 12.80
C GLN A 267 6.32 -23.32 11.94
N VAL A 268 5.67 -23.20 10.78
CA VAL A 268 5.85 -22.07 9.87
C VAL A 268 4.51 -21.71 9.23
N ALA A 269 4.22 -20.42 9.17
CA ALA A 269 3.06 -19.84 8.54
C ALA A 269 3.50 -18.97 7.36
N THR A 270 2.77 -19.09 6.25
CA THR A 270 2.89 -18.24 5.06
C THR A 270 1.61 -17.41 4.93
N SER A 271 1.69 -16.28 4.22
CA SER A 271 0.50 -15.51 3.85
C SER A 271 -0.37 -16.16 2.76
N LEU A 272 -0.15 -17.44 2.47
CA LEU A 272 -0.85 -18.24 1.47
C LEU A 272 -1.51 -19.48 2.10
N PRO A 273 -2.55 -20.04 1.47
CA PRO A 273 -3.01 -21.39 1.77
C PRO A 273 -1.86 -22.39 1.72
N GLN A 274 -1.70 -23.18 2.79
CA GLN A 274 -0.58 -24.12 2.91
C GLN A 274 -0.96 -25.49 3.46
N THR A 275 -0.11 -26.46 3.14
CA THR A 275 -0.07 -27.77 3.79
C THR A 275 1.36 -28.04 4.21
N ASP A 276 1.54 -28.90 5.20
CA ASP A 276 2.85 -29.25 5.72
C ASP A 276 2.93 -30.70 6.14
N LYS A 277 4.14 -31.26 6.08
CA LYS A 277 4.47 -32.60 6.57
C LYS A 277 5.92 -32.66 7.04
N VAL A 278 6.21 -33.57 7.96
CA VAL A 278 7.59 -33.84 8.39
C VAL A 278 8.19 -34.93 7.50
N ILE A 279 9.38 -34.70 6.97
CA ILE A 279 10.17 -35.66 6.19
C ILE A 279 11.58 -35.70 6.80
N GLY A 280 11.92 -36.80 7.47
CA GLY A 280 13.18 -36.89 8.21
C GLY A 280 13.25 -35.82 9.31
N SER A 281 14.32 -35.03 9.31
CA SER A 281 14.55 -33.93 10.27
C SER A 281 13.98 -32.58 9.83
N GLU A 282 13.31 -32.49 8.67
CA GLU A 282 12.77 -31.24 8.14
C GLU A 282 11.23 -31.26 8.10
N ARG A 283 10.60 -30.14 8.42
CA ARG A 283 9.22 -29.84 8.01
C ARG A 283 9.27 -29.26 6.61
N VAL A 284 8.46 -29.84 5.73
CA VAL A 284 8.28 -29.40 4.35
C VAL A 284 6.89 -28.79 4.21
N VAL A 285 6.83 -27.52 3.82
CA VAL A 285 5.59 -26.78 3.60
C VAL A 285 5.39 -26.52 2.11
N MET A 286 4.20 -26.81 1.62
CA MET A 286 3.75 -26.48 0.27
C MET A 286 2.66 -25.43 0.38
N ALA A 287 2.93 -24.23 -0.13
CA ALA A 287 1.99 -23.11 -0.11
C ALA A 287 1.69 -22.60 -1.52
N LYS A 288 0.45 -22.23 -1.80
CA LYS A 288 0.02 -21.77 -3.13
C LYS A 288 -1.06 -20.71 -3.01
N SER A 289 -0.96 -19.65 -3.80
CA SER A 289 -1.98 -18.61 -3.84
C SER A 289 -3.22 -19.09 -4.60
N SER A 290 -4.41 -18.84 -4.05
CA SER A 290 -5.69 -19.12 -4.72
C SER A 290 -5.98 -18.15 -5.88
N TYR A 291 -5.31 -17.00 -5.91
CA TYR A 291 -5.50 -15.90 -6.86
C TYR A 291 -4.19 -15.10 -6.99
N SER A 292 -4.12 -14.17 -7.94
CA SER A 292 -2.95 -13.27 -8.06
C SER A 292 -2.89 -12.30 -6.89
N THR A 293 -1.76 -12.25 -6.19
CA THR A 293 -1.62 -11.49 -4.94
C THR A 293 -0.29 -10.72 -4.90
N PHE A 294 -0.13 -9.86 -3.89
CA PHE A 294 1.10 -9.08 -3.68
C PHE A 294 2.18 -9.89 -2.95
N ALA A 295 3.31 -9.22 -2.69
CA ALA A 295 4.45 -9.73 -1.96
C ALA A 295 4.06 -10.47 -0.66
N LEU A 296 4.90 -11.44 -0.31
CA LEU A 296 4.58 -12.46 0.67
C LEU A 296 5.21 -12.18 2.02
N SER A 297 4.61 -12.73 3.08
CA SER A 297 5.17 -12.74 4.43
C SER A 297 5.30 -14.17 4.95
N LEU A 298 6.31 -14.41 5.78
CA LEU A 298 6.59 -15.69 6.41
C LEU A 298 6.87 -15.49 7.91
N TYR A 299 6.38 -16.40 8.73
CA TYR A 299 6.66 -16.45 10.16
C TYR A 299 6.92 -17.88 10.62
N TYR A 300 7.79 -18.09 11.60
CA TYR A 300 8.05 -19.39 12.21
C TYR A 300 8.19 -19.30 13.73
N ASP A 301 7.94 -20.42 14.41
CA ASP A 301 8.13 -20.55 15.86
C ASP A 301 8.27 -22.03 16.27
N LYS A 302 9.10 -22.31 17.27
CA LYS A 302 9.22 -23.65 17.90
C LYS A 302 8.05 -24.00 18.82
N GLU A 303 7.41 -23.01 19.44
CA GLU A 303 6.41 -23.24 20.48
C GLU A 303 4.97 -23.23 19.95
N TRP A 304 4.78 -22.89 18.68
CA TRP A 304 3.43 -22.85 18.12
C TRP A 304 2.80 -24.22 18.03
N LYS A 305 1.50 -24.22 18.28
CA LYS A 305 0.56 -25.25 17.86
C LYS A 305 -0.24 -24.72 16.69
N LYS A 306 -0.47 -25.57 15.69
CA LYS A 306 -1.33 -25.27 14.55
C LYS A 306 -2.73 -25.82 14.82
N HIS A 307 -3.73 -24.96 14.70
CA HIS A 307 -5.14 -25.36 14.72
C HIS A 307 -5.74 -25.05 13.35
N SER A 308 -6.52 -25.97 12.79
CA SER A 308 -7.16 -25.79 11.49
C SER A 308 -8.67 -25.98 11.63
N PHE A 309 -9.43 -25.01 11.12
CA PHE A 309 -10.88 -25.00 11.13
C PHE A 309 -11.43 -24.82 9.72
N LEU A 310 -12.68 -25.22 9.51
CA LEU A 310 -13.39 -25.11 8.23
C LEU A 310 -14.75 -24.44 8.41
N LYS A 311 -15.07 -23.53 7.49
CA LYS A 311 -16.41 -22.97 7.26
C LYS A 311 -16.80 -23.25 5.81
N GLY A 312 -17.47 -24.38 5.59
CA GLY A 312 -17.66 -24.90 4.23
C GLY A 312 -16.31 -25.19 3.58
N SER A 313 -16.02 -24.57 2.45
CA SER A 313 -14.71 -24.64 1.79
C SER A 313 -13.68 -23.63 2.30
N TYR A 314 -14.07 -22.66 3.14
CA TYR A 314 -13.17 -21.65 3.67
C TYR A 314 -12.36 -22.21 4.83
N ARG A 315 -11.03 -22.14 4.75
CA ARG A 315 -10.11 -22.67 5.76
C ARG A 315 -9.54 -21.56 6.63
N LEU A 316 -9.56 -21.77 7.94
CA LEU A 316 -8.87 -20.91 8.91
C LEU A 316 -7.74 -21.72 9.56
N ASP A 317 -6.50 -21.25 9.45
CA ASP A 317 -5.36 -21.80 10.19
C ASP A 317 -4.90 -20.82 11.27
N LEU A 318 -4.70 -21.30 12.48
CA LEU A 318 -4.18 -20.52 13.59
C LEU A 318 -2.84 -21.10 14.06
N PHE A 319 -1.86 -20.23 14.18
CA PHE A 319 -0.52 -20.53 14.67
C PHE A 319 -0.20 -19.70 15.91
N GLY A 320 -0.13 -20.37 17.06
CA GLY A 320 0.17 -19.72 18.33
C GLY A 320 0.51 -20.74 19.42
N ASN A 321 1.21 -20.29 20.47
CA ASN A 321 1.46 -21.09 21.66
C ASN A 321 0.32 -20.96 22.69
N ASP A 322 0.43 -21.65 23.82
CA ASP A 322 -0.64 -21.72 24.84
C ASP A 322 -0.95 -20.36 25.51
N ASN A 323 -0.02 -19.42 25.44
CA ASN A 323 -0.16 -18.06 25.99
C ASN A 323 -0.84 -17.10 25.02
N PHE A 324 -0.99 -17.46 23.74
CA PHE A 324 -1.66 -16.62 22.77
C PHE A 324 -3.16 -16.55 23.06
N LYS A 325 -3.69 -15.34 23.27
CA LYS A 325 -5.10 -15.12 23.58
C LYS A 325 -5.77 -14.21 22.55
N PRO A 326 -7.07 -14.42 22.26
CA PRO A 326 -7.96 -15.45 22.80
C PRO A 326 -7.59 -16.86 22.32
N VAL A 327 -8.10 -17.88 23.01
CA VAL A 327 -7.85 -19.28 22.64
C VAL A 327 -8.44 -19.62 21.26
N PRO A 328 -7.92 -20.63 20.55
CA PRO A 328 -8.31 -20.93 19.17
C PRO A 328 -9.81 -21.02 18.91
N ASP A 329 -10.58 -21.71 19.76
CA ASP A 329 -12.03 -21.85 19.58
C ASP A 329 -12.76 -20.51 19.72
N SER A 330 -12.28 -19.62 20.60
CA SER A 330 -12.87 -18.28 20.76
C SER A 330 -12.60 -17.41 19.54
N LEU A 331 -11.40 -17.50 18.96
CA LEU A 331 -11.04 -16.83 17.70
C LEU A 331 -11.88 -17.36 16.54
N PHE A 332 -12.00 -18.68 16.40
CA PHE A 332 -12.81 -19.28 15.35
C PHE A 332 -14.29 -18.90 15.48
N ASN A 333 -14.86 -18.94 16.68
CA ASN A 333 -16.25 -18.54 16.91
C ASN A 333 -16.50 -17.06 16.57
N ASN A 334 -15.57 -16.16 16.86
CA ASN A 334 -15.69 -14.76 16.46
C ASN A 334 -15.50 -14.57 14.96
N PHE A 335 -14.56 -15.29 14.35
CA PHE A 335 -14.41 -15.34 12.90
C PHE A 335 -15.73 -15.77 12.24
N LEU A 336 -16.39 -16.82 12.72
CA LEU A 336 -17.68 -17.28 12.19
C LEU A 336 -18.75 -16.19 12.26
N LYS A 337 -18.87 -15.49 13.40
CA LYS A 337 -19.82 -14.37 13.56
C LYS A 337 -19.57 -13.26 12.55
N THR A 338 -18.31 -12.83 12.40
CA THR A 338 -17.94 -11.79 11.43
C THR A 338 -18.15 -12.28 9.99
N TYR A 339 -17.71 -13.50 9.68
CA TYR A 339 -17.83 -14.11 8.36
C TYR A 339 -19.30 -14.23 7.93
N ASP A 340 -20.17 -14.75 8.79
CA ASP A 340 -21.58 -14.97 8.46
C ASP A 340 -22.30 -13.64 8.26
N PHE A 341 -22.05 -12.67 9.14
CA PHE A 341 -22.57 -11.31 9.01
C PHE A 341 -22.16 -10.64 7.69
N LEU A 342 -20.86 -10.64 7.36
CA LEU A 342 -20.36 -10.04 6.13
C LEU A 342 -20.85 -10.81 4.90
N SER A 343 -20.94 -12.14 4.98
CA SER A 343 -21.41 -12.98 3.88
C SER A 343 -22.88 -12.74 3.54
N GLU A 344 -23.73 -12.64 4.56
CA GLU A 344 -25.15 -12.33 4.40
C GLU A 344 -25.32 -10.98 3.70
N ARG A 345 -24.62 -9.95 4.20
CA ARG A 345 -24.79 -8.57 3.75
C ARG A 345 -24.09 -8.25 2.43
N PHE A 346 -22.89 -8.78 2.22
CA PHE A 346 -21.99 -8.37 1.13
C PHE A 346 -21.59 -9.50 0.17
N GLY A 347 -22.07 -10.72 0.41
CA GLY A 347 -21.71 -11.90 -0.38
C GLY A 347 -20.39 -12.52 0.06
N LYS A 348 -19.90 -13.51 -0.68
CA LYS A 348 -18.73 -14.31 -0.27
C LYS A 348 -17.43 -13.49 -0.28
N PRO A 349 -16.46 -13.79 0.59
CA PRO A 349 -15.12 -13.21 0.49
C PRO A 349 -14.45 -13.59 -0.84
N LYS A 350 -13.40 -12.86 -1.20
CA LYS A 350 -12.67 -13.08 -2.45
C LYS A 350 -11.71 -14.27 -2.40
N GLY A 351 -11.43 -14.78 -1.20
CA GLY A 351 -10.55 -15.93 -0.96
C GLY A 351 -11.27 -17.09 -0.29
N ASP A 352 -10.52 -18.14 -0.01
CA ASP A 352 -10.95 -19.37 0.63
C ASP A 352 -10.07 -19.74 1.84
N TYR A 353 -9.22 -18.82 2.28
CA TYR A 353 -8.25 -19.05 3.33
C TYR A 353 -8.03 -17.81 4.19
N LEU A 354 -7.74 -18.01 5.47
CA LEU A 354 -7.24 -16.99 6.38
C LEU A 354 -6.27 -17.66 7.36
N SER A 355 -5.16 -16.99 7.68
CA SER A 355 -4.29 -17.39 8.78
C SER A 355 -4.29 -16.36 9.90
N ILE A 356 -4.25 -16.83 11.14
CA ILE A 356 -4.04 -16.02 12.34
C ILE A 356 -2.71 -16.44 12.96
N VAL A 357 -1.80 -15.50 13.13
CA VAL A 357 -0.41 -15.77 13.55
C VAL A 357 -0.03 -14.94 14.77
N GLN A 358 0.52 -15.61 15.78
CA GLN A 358 1.14 -14.96 16.93
C GLN A 358 2.56 -14.50 16.60
N ASN A 359 2.85 -13.21 16.63
CA ASN A 359 4.23 -12.74 16.50
C ASN A 359 4.92 -12.63 17.88
N ARG A 360 5.81 -13.58 18.19
CA ARG A 360 6.59 -13.56 19.45
C ARG A 360 7.75 -12.57 19.47
N SER A 361 8.12 -11.97 18.33
CA SER A 361 9.18 -10.97 18.30
C SER A 361 8.78 -9.65 18.94
N LYS A 362 7.47 -9.39 19.12
CA LYS A 362 6.98 -8.13 19.65
C LYS A 362 5.63 -8.29 20.33
N ASP A 363 5.43 -7.54 21.40
CA ASP A 363 4.11 -7.36 21.98
C ASP A 363 3.48 -6.05 21.48
N PHE A 364 2.30 -6.15 20.88
CA PHE A 364 1.50 -5.00 20.47
C PHE A 364 0.02 -5.36 20.60
N PRO A 365 -0.81 -4.48 21.16
CA PRO A 365 -2.15 -4.83 21.61
C PRO A 365 -3.21 -4.77 20.50
N ILE A 366 -2.83 -4.98 19.23
CA ILE A 366 -3.72 -4.84 18.07
C ILE A 366 -3.58 -6.01 17.10
N TRP A 367 -4.68 -6.32 16.41
CA TRP A 367 -4.69 -7.19 15.24
C TRP A 367 -4.24 -6.39 14.03
N LEU A 368 -3.49 -7.02 13.12
CA LEU A 368 -3.00 -6.38 11.91
C LEU A 368 -3.06 -7.36 10.75
N ASN A 369 -3.76 -7.00 9.68
CA ASN A 369 -3.63 -7.64 8.38
C ASN A 369 -2.26 -7.26 7.81
N ARG A 370 -1.32 -8.19 7.88
CA ARG A 370 0.08 -7.93 7.51
C ARG A 370 0.34 -8.14 6.03
N SER A 371 -0.26 -9.15 5.42
CA SER A 371 -0.07 -9.50 4.02
C SER A 371 -1.16 -10.47 3.59
N ASN A 372 -1.82 -10.17 2.47
CA ASN A 372 -2.79 -11.04 1.81
C ASN A 372 -3.85 -11.56 2.80
N ASP A 373 -3.92 -12.88 2.99
CA ASP A 373 -4.88 -13.57 3.86
C ASP A 373 -4.30 -13.89 5.25
N MET A 374 -3.49 -13.01 5.84
CA MET A 374 -2.86 -13.23 7.15
C MET A 374 -3.06 -12.08 8.14
N ILE A 375 -3.68 -12.41 9.27
CA ILE A 375 -3.82 -11.55 10.44
C ILE A 375 -2.74 -11.92 11.45
N VAL A 376 -2.04 -10.91 11.97
CA VAL A 376 -0.98 -11.08 12.97
C VAL A 376 -1.31 -10.26 14.22
N ALA A 377 -1.09 -10.84 15.39
CA ALA A 377 -1.10 -10.10 16.65
C ALA A 377 0.21 -10.29 17.40
N GLY A 378 0.45 -9.45 18.41
CA GLY A 378 1.66 -9.53 19.23
C GLY A 378 1.71 -10.81 20.09
N SER A 379 2.74 -10.87 20.93
CA SER A 379 3.04 -12.06 21.75
C SER A 379 1.86 -12.55 22.60
N GLN A 380 1.01 -11.66 23.11
CA GLN A 380 -0.15 -12.03 23.93
C GLN A 380 -1.47 -12.08 23.14
N GLY A 381 -1.45 -11.66 21.87
CA GLY A 381 -2.66 -11.41 21.08
C GLY A 381 -3.38 -10.11 21.44
N SER A 382 -4.68 -10.01 21.19
CA SER A 382 -5.46 -8.78 21.42
C SER A 382 -6.95 -9.07 21.69
N PHE A 383 -7.71 -8.06 22.10
CA PHE A 383 -9.16 -8.17 22.27
C PHE A 383 -9.87 -8.21 20.90
N LEU A 384 -11.04 -8.85 20.84
CA LEU A 384 -11.76 -9.02 19.57
C LEU A 384 -12.74 -7.87 19.29
N ILE A 385 -13.47 -7.48 20.34
CA ILE A 385 -14.50 -6.45 20.30
C ILE A 385 -14.65 -5.81 21.68
N LYS A 386 -14.95 -4.52 21.68
CA LYS A 386 -15.26 -3.68 22.84
C LYS A 386 -16.44 -2.78 22.45
N GLY A 387 -17.64 -3.02 22.98
CA GLY A 387 -18.80 -2.14 22.74
C GLY A 387 -19.21 -1.25 23.91
N LYS A 388 -18.77 -1.59 25.12
CA LYS A 388 -19.12 -0.85 26.35
C LYS A 388 -18.11 0.28 26.59
N GLY A 389 -18.62 1.50 26.76
CA GLY A 389 -17.84 2.71 27.04
C GLY A 389 -17.80 3.72 25.89
N GLU A 390 -17.01 4.77 26.08
CA GLU A 390 -16.94 5.91 25.14
C GLU A 390 -16.28 5.56 23.81
N ASN A 391 -15.37 4.58 23.80
CA ASN A 391 -14.57 4.19 22.63
C ASN A 391 -14.85 2.74 22.21
N PRO A 392 -15.99 2.46 21.53
CA PRO A 392 -16.26 1.15 20.98
C PRO A 392 -15.33 0.83 19.80
N LEU A 393 -14.91 -0.43 19.68
CA LEU A 393 -14.00 -0.94 18.64
C LEU A 393 -14.28 -2.44 18.40
N ALA A 394 -14.11 -2.94 17.17
CA ALA A 394 -14.10 -4.34 16.80
C ALA A 394 -12.90 -4.66 15.86
N PRO A 395 -11.66 -4.51 16.35
CA PRO A 395 -10.46 -4.57 15.50
C PRO A 395 -10.27 -5.94 14.83
N PHE A 396 -10.65 -7.04 15.49
CA PHE A 396 -10.58 -8.34 14.84
C PHE A 396 -11.57 -8.43 13.66
N GLY A 397 -12.75 -7.83 13.80
CA GLY A 397 -13.74 -7.75 12.72
C GLY A 397 -13.25 -6.91 11.54
N HIS A 398 -12.57 -5.79 11.81
CA HIS A 398 -11.86 -4.98 10.80
C HIS A 398 -10.87 -5.85 10.01
N GLU A 399 -10.00 -6.58 10.70
CA GLU A 399 -8.97 -7.38 10.01
C GLU A 399 -9.55 -8.53 9.18
N VAL A 400 -10.64 -9.16 9.64
CA VAL A 400 -11.35 -10.19 8.88
C VAL A 400 -12.04 -9.59 7.64
N ALA A 401 -12.53 -8.35 7.71
CA ALA A 401 -13.22 -7.68 6.60
C ALA A 401 -12.31 -7.43 5.38
N HIS A 402 -10.98 -7.42 5.56
CA HIS A 402 -10.04 -7.35 4.43
C HIS A 402 -10.18 -8.54 3.46
N ALA A 403 -10.76 -9.68 3.86
CA ALA A 403 -10.98 -10.81 2.94
C ALA A 403 -12.03 -10.51 1.84
N TRP A 404 -12.79 -9.42 1.93
CA TRP A 404 -13.84 -9.05 0.98
C TRP A 404 -13.37 -8.15 -0.17
N THR A 405 -12.26 -7.42 -0.01
CA THR A 405 -11.80 -6.46 -1.02
C THR A 405 -10.33 -6.66 -1.38
N ARG A 406 -10.01 -6.47 -2.67
CA ARG A 406 -8.64 -6.46 -3.21
C ARG A 406 -8.50 -5.30 -4.19
N PRO A 407 -8.62 -4.05 -3.70
CA PRO A 407 -8.63 -2.90 -4.57
C PRO A 407 -7.28 -2.64 -5.24
N ILE A 408 -7.31 -1.98 -6.39
CA ILE A 408 -6.12 -1.56 -7.14
C ILE A 408 -6.25 -0.14 -7.67
N GLY A 409 -5.11 0.50 -7.92
CA GLY A 409 -5.05 1.85 -8.50
C GLY A 409 -5.28 2.98 -7.48
N PRO A 410 -5.70 4.17 -7.94
CA PRO A 410 -6.00 5.28 -7.04
C PRO A 410 -7.06 4.93 -6.00
N ALA A 411 -6.94 5.51 -4.80
CA ALA A 411 -7.84 5.23 -3.67
C ALA A 411 -7.88 3.75 -3.19
N THR A 412 -6.82 2.97 -3.47
CA THR A 412 -6.69 1.59 -2.99
C THR A 412 -6.81 1.49 -1.46
N ASN A 413 -6.08 2.33 -0.71
CA ASN A 413 -6.14 2.31 0.75
C ASN A 413 -7.50 2.74 1.31
N PHE A 414 -8.22 3.64 0.62
CA PHE A 414 -9.61 3.96 0.97
C PHE A 414 -10.53 2.73 0.83
N LEU A 415 -10.46 2.02 -0.30
CA LEU A 415 -11.26 0.81 -0.55
C LEU A 415 -10.81 -0.41 0.28
N ARG A 416 -9.64 -0.34 0.92
CA ARG A 416 -9.11 -1.37 1.80
C ARG A 416 -9.39 -1.06 3.28
N GLU A 417 -8.82 0.02 3.80
CA GLU A 417 -8.90 0.42 5.20
C GLU A 417 -10.22 1.11 5.53
N GLY A 418 -10.69 2.01 4.67
CA GLY A 418 -11.99 2.68 4.85
C GLY A 418 -13.16 1.68 4.79
N TRP A 419 -13.05 0.68 3.91
CA TRP A 419 -13.98 -0.46 3.87
C TRP A 419 -13.96 -1.27 5.16
N ALA A 420 -12.77 -1.70 5.61
CA ALA A 420 -12.64 -2.53 6.80
C ALA A 420 -13.15 -1.79 8.06
N SER A 421 -12.86 -0.50 8.18
CA SER A 421 -13.41 0.35 9.25
C SER A 421 -14.93 0.53 9.13
N PHE A 422 -15.49 0.58 7.93
CA PHE A 422 -16.94 0.60 7.74
C PHE A 422 -17.60 -0.74 8.08
N ALA A 423 -16.94 -1.86 7.78
CA ALA A 423 -17.38 -3.18 8.22
C ALA A 423 -17.38 -3.29 9.75
N GLU A 424 -16.39 -2.69 10.43
CA GLU A 424 -16.35 -2.55 11.89
C GLU A 424 -17.55 -1.76 12.42
N VAL A 425 -17.91 -0.62 11.82
CA VAL A 425 -19.14 0.12 12.15
C VAL A 425 -20.36 -0.78 12.06
N CYS A 426 -20.51 -1.49 10.94
CA CYS A 426 -21.64 -2.38 10.70
C CYS A 426 -21.70 -3.52 11.73
N PHE A 427 -20.54 -4.07 12.13
CA PHE A 427 -20.47 -5.15 13.12
C PHE A 427 -20.81 -4.66 14.54
N LEU A 428 -20.35 -3.45 14.91
CA LEU A 428 -20.72 -2.81 16.18
C LEU A 428 -22.21 -2.51 16.25
N GLU A 429 -22.80 -1.99 15.16
CA GLU A 429 -24.25 -1.75 15.05
C GLU A 429 -25.04 -3.06 15.22
N ASN A 430 -24.60 -4.14 14.57
CA ASN A 430 -25.27 -5.43 14.62
C ASN A 430 -25.11 -6.15 15.97
N THR A 431 -23.97 -5.98 16.63
CA THR A 431 -23.66 -6.68 17.89
C THR A 431 -24.23 -5.96 19.11
N TYR A 432 -24.35 -4.63 19.04
CA TYR A 432 -24.81 -3.79 20.14
C TYR A 432 -26.05 -3.00 19.75
N ASP A 433 -25.86 -1.85 19.12
CA ASP A 433 -26.94 -0.93 18.71
C ASP A 433 -26.39 0.21 17.83
N ASP A 434 -27.31 0.99 17.24
CA ASP A 434 -26.99 2.18 16.44
C ASP A 434 -26.25 3.24 17.25
N THR A 435 -26.58 3.41 18.54
CA THR A 435 -25.89 4.35 19.44
C THR A 435 -24.39 4.03 19.56
N THR A 436 -24.02 2.76 19.58
CA THR A 436 -22.63 2.29 19.64
C THR A 436 -21.89 2.60 18.34
N ALA A 437 -22.55 2.41 17.19
CA ALA A 437 -22.00 2.81 15.90
C ALA A 437 -21.82 4.34 15.80
N GLN A 438 -22.78 5.12 16.28
CA GLN A 438 -22.67 6.59 16.32
C GLN A 438 -21.52 7.07 17.21
N ARG A 439 -21.29 6.43 18.39
CA ARG A 439 -20.12 6.71 19.24
C ARG A 439 -18.81 6.41 18.51
N PHE A 440 -18.71 5.28 17.81
CA PHE A 440 -17.54 4.95 16.98
C PHE A 440 -17.27 6.07 15.96
N MET A 441 -18.29 6.47 15.20
CA MET A 441 -18.16 7.52 14.17
C MET A 441 -17.74 8.86 14.78
N ALA A 442 -18.35 9.26 15.91
CA ALA A 442 -17.99 10.48 16.63
C ALA A 442 -16.51 10.48 17.05
N ASN A 443 -16.00 9.36 17.55
CA ASN A 443 -14.57 9.23 17.90
C ASN A 443 -13.67 9.33 16.67
N TYR A 444 -14.03 8.67 15.57
CA TYR A 444 -13.26 8.74 14.32
C TYR A 444 -13.25 10.16 13.73
N LYS A 445 -14.36 10.91 13.86
CA LYS A 445 -14.40 12.35 13.52
C LYS A 445 -13.47 13.16 14.41
N ALA A 446 -13.52 12.94 15.73
CA ALA A 446 -12.65 13.65 16.67
C ALA A 446 -11.17 13.38 16.39
N ILE A 447 -10.79 12.12 16.12
CA ILE A 447 -9.43 11.75 15.75
C ILE A 447 -9.01 12.44 14.44
N TYR A 448 -9.87 12.43 13.41
CA TYR A 448 -9.59 13.13 12.14
C TYR A 448 -9.28 14.61 12.36
N LEU A 449 -10.15 15.30 13.13
CA LEU A 449 -10.07 16.74 13.37
C LEU A 449 -8.89 17.13 14.27
N ASN A 450 -8.59 16.34 15.29
CA ASN A 450 -7.63 16.71 16.33
C ASN A 450 -6.18 16.29 16.01
N ASN A 451 -5.97 15.31 15.14
CA ASN A 451 -4.64 14.76 14.87
C ASN A 451 -4.02 15.23 13.53
N GLY A 452 -4.51 16.36 12.99
CA GLY A 452 -3.91 17.01 11.82
C GLY A 452 -4.03 16.22 10.52
N PHE A 453 -5.06 15.40 10.37
CA PHE A 453 -5.33 14.68 9.13
C PHE A 453 -5.95 15.57 8.05
N ASP A 454 -6.70 16.60 8.45
CA ASP A 454 -7.33 17.52 7.53
C ASP A 454 -6.31 18.39 6.78
N GLY A 455 -6.37 18.35 5.45
CA GLY A 455 -5.41 19.02 4.56
C GLY A 455 -4.09 18.25 4.37
N LYS A 456 -3.91 17.09 5.02
CA LYS A 456 -2.65 16.34 4.97
C LYS A 456 -2.46 15.55 3.67
N ALA A 457 -3.47 14.78 3.27
CA ALA A 457 -3.47 13.95 2.07
C ALA A 457 -4.90 13.71 1.58
N SER A 458 -5.08 13.45 0.27
CA SER A 458 -6.36 13.01 -0.28
C SER A 458 -6.43 11.49 -0.33
N LEU A 459 -7.64 10.93 -0.24
CA LEU A 459 -7.83 9.47 -0.34
C LEU A 459 -7.41 8.94 -1.72
N TRP A 460 -7.46 9.77 -2.77
CA TRP A 460 -7.00 9.42 -4.11
C TRP A 460 -5.53 9.01 -4.15
N ALA A 461 -4.68 9.72 -3.41
CA ALA A 461 -3.22 9.60 -3.46
C ALA A 461 -2.60 9.14 -2.13
N ASP A 462 -3.39 8.78 -1.12
CA ASP A 462 -2.92 8.22 0.15
C ASP A 462 -2.36 6.81 -0.08
N ASP A 463 -1.11 6.74 -0.54
CA ASP A 463 -0.35 5.52 -0.76
C ASP A 463 0.19 4.93 0.56
N SER A 464 0.34 5.78 1.58
CA SER A 464 0.68 5.40 2.94
C SER A 464 -0.55 5.03 3.76
N ASN A 465 -0.47 4.07 4.69
CA ASN A 465 -1.50 3.86 5.72
C ASN A 465 -1.42 4.95 6.81
N GLY A 466 -1.31 6.21 6.39
CA GLY A 466 -1.00 7.38 7.22
C GLY A 466 -2.16 7.89 8.07
N GLY A 467 -3.26 7.13 8.16
CA GLY A 467 -4.45 7.39 8.98
C GLY A 467 -5.65 7.99 8.23
N VAL A 468 -5.43 8.72 7.13
CA VAL A 468 -6.52 9.40 6.39
C VAL A 468 -7.51 8.38 5.81
N SER A 469 -7.00 7.31 5.20
CA SER A 469 -7.79 6.17 4.69
C SER A 469 -8.68 5.49 5.73
N TYR A 470 -8.28 5.45 7.02
CA TYR A 470 -9.12 4.95 8.10
C TYR A 470 -10.20 5.96 8.48
N TYR A 471 -9.77 7.16 8.91
CA TYR A 471 -10.66 8.12 9.54
C TYR A 471 -11.56 8.86 8.54
N LYS A 472 -11.01 9.39 7.46
CA LYS A 472 -11.83 10.01 6.39
C LYS A 472 -12.55 8.94 5.59
N GLY A 473 -11.88 7.82 5.31
CA GLY A 473 -12.45 6.75 4.50
C GLY A 473 -13.73 6.15 5.08
N VAL A 474 -13.74 5.79 6.37
CA VAL A 474 -14.96 5.26 7.00
C VAL A 474 -16.13 6.25 6.94
N TRP A 475 -15.85 7.55 7.08
CA TRP A 475 -16.85 8.60 6.97
C TRP A 475 -17.45 8.70 5.58
N VAL A 476 -16.66 8.49 4.51
CA VAL A 476 -17.21 8.45 3.14
C VAL A 476 -18.20 7.30 2.98
N PHE A 477 -17.86 6.08 3.43
CA PHE A 477 -18.81 4.96 3.38
C PHE A 477 -20.06 5.23 4.24
N TYR A 478 -19.88 5.76 5.45
CA TYR A 478 -20.98 6.07 6.37
C TYR A 478 -21.93 7.11 5.77
N MET A 479 -21.41 8.25 5.28
CA MET A 479 -22.22 9.30 4.65
C MET A 479 -22.94 8.79 3.41
N LEU A 480 -22.31 7.96 2.58
CA LEU A 480 -22.97 7.36 1.43
C LEU A 480 -24.12 6.43 1.83
N ARG A 481 -23.97 5.66 2.92
CA ARG A 481 -25.07 4.83 3.46
C ARG A 481 -26.25 5.70 3.90
N GLU A 482 -25.98 6.78 4.62
CA GLU A 482 -27.04 7.69 5.09
C GLU A 482 -27.73 8.42 3.92
N GLN A 483 -26.97 8.84 2.90
CA GLN A 483 -27.50 9.57 1.74
C GLN A 483 -28.31 8.72 0.76
N LEU A 484 -27.88 7.47 0.54
CA LEU A 484 -28.55 6.55 -0.39
C LEU A 484 -29.66 5.73 0.29
N GLY A 485 -29.62 5.63 1.62
CA GLY A 485 -30.42 4.68 2.39
C GLY A 485 -29.76 3.30 2.45
N LYS A 486 -29.94 2.59 3.57
CA LYS A 486 -29.28 1.32 3.87
C LYS A 486 -29.44 0.28 2.76
N ASP A 487 -30.67 0.07 2.27
CA ASP A 487 -30.96 -0.99 1.29
C ASP A 487 -30.27 -0.74 -0.06
N VAL A 488 -30.36 0.47 -0.59
CA VAL A 488 -29.74 0.86 -1.86
C VAL A 488 -28.22 0.80 -1.75
N PHE A 489 -27.67 1.33 -0.66
CA PHE A 489 -26.24 1.33 -0.40
C PHE A 489 -25.69 -0.10 -0.30
N TYR A 490 -26.30 -0.96 0.51
CA TYR A 490 -25.85 -2.34 0.68
C TYR A 490 -26.01 -3.16 -0.61
N LYS A 491 -27.07 -2.93 -1.39
CA LYS A 491 -27.22 -3.55 -2.72
C LYS A 491 -26.06 -3.17 -3.65
N GLY A 492 -25.72 -1.88 -3.75
CA GLY A 492 -24.62 -1.42 -4.59
C GLY A 492 -23.25 -1.88 -4.10
N LEU A 493 -23.02 -1.87 -2.78
CA LEU A 493 -21.77 -2.32 -2.19
C LEU A 493 -21.57 -3.83 -2.35
N LYS A 494 -22.62 -4.63 -2.19
CA LYS A 494 -22.61 -6.07 -2.50
C LYS A 494 -22.29 -6.31 -3.98
N ALA A 495 -22.87 -5.52 -4.89
CA ALA A 495 -22.58 -5.64 -6.32
C ALA A 495 -21.12 -5.26 -6.67
N PHE A 496 -20.55 -4.26 -5.99
CA PHE A 496 -19.11 -3.95 -6.08
C PHE A 496 -18.24 -5.12 -5.60
N ILE A 497 -18.49 -5.62 -4.39
CA ILE A 497 -17.71 -6.69 -3.76
C ILE A 497 -17.81 -7.99 -4.56
N GLN A 498 -18.98 -8.35 -5.08
CA GLN A 498 -19.16 -9.59 -5.83
C GLN A 498 -18.77 -9.49 -7.31
N SER A 499 -18.35 -8.32 -7.80
CA SER A 499 -17.91 -8.15 -9.18
C SER A 499 -16.62 -8.94 -9.48
N ASP A 500 -16.52 -9.51 -10.68
CA ASP A 500 -15.28 -10.10 -11.22
C ASP A 500 -14.38 -9.08 -11.91
N GLU A 501 -14.87 -7.85 -12.10
CA GLU A 501 -14.07 -6.74 -12.63
C GLU A 501 -13.00 -6.28 -11.60
N PRO A 502 -11.88 -5.69 -12.07
CA PRO A 502 -10.89 -5.11 -11.16
C PRO A 502 -11.52 -4.08 -10.20
N MET A 503 -11.22 -4.20 -8.92
CA MET A 503 -11.78 -3.38 -7.85
C MET A 503 -11.16 -1.97 -7.82
N THR A 504 -11.59 -1.12 -8.74
CA THR A 504 -11.17 0.28 -8.82
C THR A 504 -12.19 1.21 -8.15
N ILE A 505 -11.77 2.44 -7.89
CA ILE A 505 -12.69 3.50 -7.42
C ILE A 505 -13.84 3.73 -8.42
N ASP A 506 -13.59 3.65 -9.72
CA ASP A 506 -14.63 3.81 -10.74
C ASP A 506 -15.67 2.69 -10.69
N LEU A 507 -15.25 1.43 -10.46
CA LEU A 507 -16.18 0.33 -10.25
C LEU A 507 -17.03 0.56 -8.99
N PHE A 508 -16.43 1.04 -7.91
CA PHE A 508 -17.15 1.37 -6.66
C PHE A 508 -18.23 2.44 -6.90
N VAL A 509 -17.88 3.58 -7.51
CA VAL A 509 -18.82 4.65 -7.83
C VAL A 509 -19.92 4.15 -8.77
N ARG A 510 -19.54 3.41 -9.81
CA ARG A 510 -20.49 2.88 -10.79
C ARG A 510 -21.50 1.91 -10.16
N LYS A 511 -21.07 0.97 -9.32
CA LYS A 511 -21.98 -0.01 -8.70
C LYS A 511 -22.94 0.61 -7.69
N LEU A 512 -22.51 1.62 -6.94
CA LEU A 512 -23.42 2.42 -6.11
C LEU A 512 -24.37 3.28 -6.96
N GLY A 513 -23.87 3.84 -8.07
CA GLY A 513 -24.70 4.60 -9.02
C GLY A 513 -25.77 3.76 -9.69
N GLU A 514 -25.41 2.57 -10.18
CA GLU A 514 -26.33 1.57 -10.74
C GLU A 514 -27.42 1.17 -9.72
N ALA A 515 -27.06 0.96 -8.45
CA ALA A 515 -28.02 0.61 -7.41
C ALA A 515 -28.97 1.76 -7.04
N SER A 516 -28.48 3.00 -7.04
CA SER A 516 -29.26 4.19 -6.67
C SER A 516 -30.00 4.87 -7.82
N GLY A 517 -29.67 4.54 -9.07
CA GLY A 517 -30.18 5.22 -10.26
C GLY A 517 -29.66 6.66 -10.41
N ARG A 518 -28.53 7.00 -9.76
CA ARG A 518 -27.96 8.36 -9.71
C ARG A 518 -26.51 8.37 -10.20
N ASN A 519 -26.07 9.49 -10.79
CA ASN A 519 -24.65 9.74 -10.99
C ASN A 519 -24.02 10.20 -9.66
N LEU A 520 -23.15 9.37 -9.08
CA LEU A 520 -22.54 9.63 -7.77
C LEU A 520 -21.17 10.31 -7.84
N HIS A 521 -20.61 10.53 -9.03
CA HIS A 521 -19.34 11.26 -9.15
C HIS A 521 -19.35 12.64 -8.49
N PRO A 522 -20.38 13.51 -8.69
CA PRO A 522 -20.39 14.83 -8.05
C PRO A 522 -20.40 14.77 -6.52
N THR A 523 -20.92 13.70 -5.95
CA THR A 523 -20.95 13.48 -4.49
C THR A 523 -19.63 12.87 -4.02
N ILE A 524 -19.13 11.82 -4.66
CA ILE A 524 -17.98 11.02 -4.17
C ILE A 524 -16.64 11.68 -4.49
N ASP A 525 -16.46 12.19 -5.71
CA ASP A 525 -15.16 12.68 -6.19
C ASP A 525 -14.53 13.73 -5.27
N PRO A 526 -15.26 14.76 -4.77
CA PRO A 526 -14.68 15.74 -3.85
C PRO A 526 -14.16 15.11 -2.55
N TRP A 527 -14.88 14.14 -1.97
CA TRP A 527 -14.44 13.44 -0.77
C TRP A 527 -13.18 12.60 -0.98
N ILE A 528 -13.02 12.02 -2.18
CA ILE A 528 -11.85 11.20 -2.50
C ILE A 528 -10.65 12.07 -2.88
N LYS A 529 -10.85 13.10 -3.70
CA LYS A 529 -9.77 13.88 -4.33
C LYS A 529 -9.30 15.07 -3.51
N SER A 530 -10.16 15.67 -2.69
CA SER A 530 -9.75 16.75 -1.79
C SER A 530 -8.95 16.21 -0.60
N SER A 531 -7.88 16.91 -0.22
CA SER A 531 -7.15 16.65 1.02
C SER A 531 -7.87 17.19 2.27
N SER A 532 -8.88 18.04 2.08
CA SER A 532 -9.60 18.71 3.18
C SER A 532 -11.05 18.23 3.27
N ILE A 533 -11.77 18.67 4.30
CA ILE A 533 -13.23 18.51 4.47
C ILE A 533 -13.95 19.86 4.41
N PRO A 534 -15.27 19.91 4.14
CA PRO A 534 -16.01 21.15 4.10
C PRO A 534 -15.94 21.90 5.43
N LYS A 535 -15.59 23.18 5.38
CA LYS A 535 -15.80 24.13 6.49
C LYS A 535 -16.98 25.03 6.14
N LEU A 536 -18.01 25.00 6.98
CA LEU A 536 -19.25 25.71 6.74
C LEU A 536 -19.36 26.96 7.60
N ASN A 537 -19.80 28.05 6.97
CA ASN A 537 -20.35 29.22 7.64
C ASN A 537 -21.82 29.35 7.25
N ASN A 538 -22.64 29.86 8.15
CA ASN A 538 -24.06 30.08 7.89
C ASN A 538 -24.52 31.45 8.36
N GLU A 539 -25.51 31.99 7.66
CA GLU A 539 -26.13 33.29 7.94
C GLU A 539 -27.64 33.20 7.75
N LEU A 540 -28.38 34.00 8.51
CA LEU A 540 -29.82 34.22 8.31
C LEU A 540 -30.06 35.67 7.89
N GLU A 541 -30.70 35.86 6.74
CA GLU A 541 -31.06 37.16 6.17
C GLU A 541 -32.55 37.18 5.82
N GLY A 542 -33.38 37.84 6.64
CA GLY A 542 -34.83 37.81 6.44
C GLY A 542 -35.39 36.38 6.56
N ASP A 543 -35.95 35.87 5.48
CA ASP A 543 -36.44 34.48 5.33
C ASP A 543 -35.42 33.57 4.61
N GLN A 544 -34.17 34.00 4.43
CA GLN A 544 -33.13 33.23 3.76
C GLN A 544 -32.18 32.57 4.75
N PHE A 545 -31.90 31.29 4.52
CA PHE A 545 -30.78 30.55 5.10
C PHE A 545 -29.65 30.47 4.08
N ILE A 546 -28.51 31.08 4.40
CA ILE A 546 -27.34 31.14 3.53
C ILE A 546 -26.27 30.23 4.12
N VAL A 547 -25.74 29.32 3.31
CA VAL A 547 -24.60 28.45 3.67
C VAL A 547 -23.45 28.74 2.72
N THR A 548 -22.25 28.90 3.27
CA THR A 548 -21.01 29.07 2.52
C THR A 548 -20.00 28.00 2.91
N GLN A 549 -19.48 27.27 1.93
CA GLN A 549 -18.35 26.35 2.09
C GLN A 549 -17.03 27.06 1.76
N THR A 550 -15.98 26.77 2.52
CA THR A 550 -14.62 27.24 2.26
C THR A 550 -13.75 26.11 1.69
N GLY A 551 -12.93 26.42 0.68
CA GLY A 551 -12.04 25.45 0.02
C GLY A 551 -12.69 24.80 -1.20
N ASP A 552 -12.42 23.50 -1.39
CA ASP A 552 -13.05 22.69 -2.42
C ASP A 552 -14.57 22.60 -2.19
N ILE A 553 -15.33 22.42 -3.28
CA ILE A 553 -16.79 22.33 -3.24
C ILE A 553 -17.19 20.87 -3.11
N PHE A 554 -18.05 20.58 -2.12
CA PHE A 554 -18.60 19.25 -1.89
C PHE A 554 -20.11 19.26 -2.07
N ASN A 555 -20.65 18.12 -2.51
CA ASN A 555 -22.08 17.91 -2.69
C ASN A 555 -22.61 16.97 -1.60
N PHE A 556 -23.45 17.47 -0.71
CA PHE A 556 -24.04 16.67 0.37
C PHE A 556 -25.34 17.31 0.90
N PRO A 557 -26.29 16.50 1.41
CA PRO A 557 -27.44 17.01 2.13
C PRO A 557 -27.02 17.44 3.53
N LEU A 558 -27.32 18.69 3.89
CA LEU A 558 -27.09 19.24 5.22
C LEU A 558 -28.42 19.32 5.97
N GLU A 559 -28.52 18.55 7.04
CA GLU A 559 -29.64 18.64 7.96
C GLU A 559 -29.40 19.77 8.97
N VAL A 560 -30.40 20.62 9.20
CA VAL A 560 -30.32 21.79 10.08
C VAL A 560 -31.50 21.78 11.03
N ARG A 561 -31.20 21.84 12.33
CA ARG A 561 -32.19 22.04 13.39
C ARG A 561 -32.31 23.52 13.70
N PHE A 562 -33.46 24.10 13.41
CA PHE A 562 -33.85 25.44 13.84
C PHE A 562 -34.56 25.37 15.18
N ILE A 563 -34.09 26.15 16.17
CA ILE A 563 -34.73 26.31 17.48
C ILE A 563 -35.43 27.67 17.45
N LEU A 564 -36.75 27.68 17.62
CA LEU A 564 -37.55 28.90 17.56
C LEU A 564 -37.57 29.62 18.91
N ASN A 565 -38.00 30.88 18.91
CA ASN A 565 -38.13 31.69 20.12
C ASN A 565 -39.10 31.09 21.16
N ASP A 566 -40.12 30.35 20.70
CA ASP A 566 -41.09 29.67 21.55
C ASP A 566 -40.62 28.28 22.04
N GLY A 567 -39.39 27.88 21.69
CA GLY A 567 -38.79 26.61 22.09
C GLY A 567 -39.10 25.44 21.16
N ARG A 568 -39.97 25.57 20.16
CA ARG A 568 -40.19 24.53 19.15
C ARG A 568 -38.92 24.29 18.33
N THR A 569 -38.74 23.06 17.87
CA THR A 569 -37.64 22.68 16.98
C THR A 569 -38.17 22.23 15.62
N ILE A 570 -37.55 22.71 14.56
CA ILE A 570 -37.87 22.34 13.17
C ILE A 570 -36.60 21.82 12.51
N LEU A 571 -36.73 20.68 11.83
CA LEU A 571 -35.65 20.03 11.11
C LEU A 571 -35.89 20.18 9.61
N GLN A 572 -34.91 20.71 8.87
CA GLN A 572 -34.96 20.80 7.41
C GLN A 572 -33.64 20.31 6.82
N THR A 573 -33.69 19.79 5.60
CA THR A 573 -32.53 19.28 4.86
C THR A 573 -32.30 20.14 3.63
N PHE A 574 -31.06 20.55 3.40
CA PHE A 574 -30.65 21.40 2.28
C PHE A 574 -29.54 20.72 1.47
N ASP A 575 -29.74 20.58 0.16
CA ASP A 575 -28.70 20.07 -0.72
C ASP A 575 -27.66 21.15 -1.00
N ILE A 576 -26.48 21.01 -0.37
CA ILE A 576 -25.36 21.92 -0.53
C ILE A 576 -24.58 21.49 -1.77
N LEU A 577 -24.58 22.32 -2.82
CA LEU A 577 -24.02 22.01 -4.14
C LEU A 577 -23.04 23.08 -4.64
N GLN A 578 -23.07 24.27 -4.03
CA GLN A 578 -22.31 25.45 -4.47
C GLN A 578 -21.49 26.04 -3.33
N LYS A 579 -20.49 26.85 -3.67
CA LYS A 579 -19.63 27.53 -2.69
C LYS A 579 -20.43 28.42 -1.74
N LYS A 580 -21.42 29.15 -2.23
CA LYS A 580 -22.39 29.92 -1.45
C LYS A 580 -23.77 29.62 -2.03
N GLN A 581 -24.72 29.24 -1.18
CA GLN A 581 -26.07 28.88 -1.59
C GLN A 581 -27.08 29.49 -0.61
N SER A 582 -28.16 30.06 -1.14
CA SER A 582 -29.24 30.66 -0.37
C SER A 582 -30.49 29.81 -0.53
N PHE A 583 -31.18 29.55 0.58
CA PHE A 583 -32.42 28.78 0.62
C PHE A 583 -33.49 29.62 1.29
N LYS A 584 -34.62 29.79 0.62
CA LYS A 584 -35.80 30.40 1.23
C LYS A 584 -36.39 29.44 2.26
N LEU A 585 -36.68 29.95 3.45
CA LEU A 585 -37.29 29.20 4.54
C LEU A 585 -38.81 29.40 4.54
N ASP A 586 -39.56 28.31 4.48
CA ASP A 586 -41.03 28.37 4.55
C ASP A 586 -41.50 28.54 6.00
N GLY A 587 -42.13 29.67 6.29
CA GLY A 587 -42.71 29.98 7.60
C GLY A 587 -41.69 30.30 8.71
N LEU A 588 -40.41 30.45 8.36
CA LEU A 588 -39.33 30.82 9.28
C LEU A 588 -38.63 32.09 8.82
N SER A 589 -38.12 32.85 9.77
CA SER A 589 -37.27 34.00 9.51
C SER A 589 -36.24 34.18 10.61
N LYS A 590 -35.24 35.02 10.34
CA LYS A 590 -34.28 35.46 11.36
C LYS A 590 -34.95 35.95 12.65
N GLN A 591 -36.15 36.53 12.56
CA GLN A 591 -36.87 37.05 13.72
C GLN A 591 -37.54 35.95 14.55
N THR A 592 -37.91 34.81 13.95
CA THR A 592 -38.57 33.70 14.64
C THR A 592 -37.59 32.64 15.15
N ILE A 593 -36.39 32.57 14.58
CA ILE A 593 -35.33 31.62 14.93
C ILE A 593 -34.47 32.18 16.07
N LYS A 594 -34.40 31.44 17.18
CA LYS A 594 -33.52 31.72 18.32
C LYS A 594 -32.08 31.29 18.05
N SER A 595 -31.91 30.08 17.53
CA SER A 595 -30.62 29.52 17.15
C SER A 595 -30.80 28.39 16.14
N LEU A 596 -29.70 27.96 15.51
CA LEU A 596 -29.69 26.81 14.63
C LEU A 596 -28.48 25.91 14.91
N GLN A 597 -28.59 24.65 14.53
CA GLN A 597 -27.52 23.67 14.62
C GLN A 597 -27.38 22.96 13.27
N LEU A 598 -26.21 23.07 12.67
CA LEU A 598 -25.84 22.31 11.48
C LEU A 598 -25.48 20.88 11.87
N ASP A 599 -25.90 19.91 11.07
CA ASP A 599 -25.67 18.48 11.29
C ASP A 599 -25.96 18.02 12.74
N PRO A 600 -27.21 18.21 13.22
CA PRO A 600 -27.55 18.06 14.63
C PRO A 600 -27.46 16.62 15.17
N PHE A 601 -27.30 15.63 14.30
CA PHE A 601 -27.10 14.22 14.66
C PHE A 601 -25.71 13.70 14.28
N ASN A 602 -24.78 14.59 13.91
CA ASN A 602 -23.40 14.24 13.57
C ASN A 602 -23.30 13.16 12.48
N LYS A 603 -24.04 13.33 11.38
CA LYS A 603 -24.07 12.41 10.23
C LYS A 603 -23.02 12.76 9.17
N LEU A 604 -22.32 13.88 9.30
CA LEU A 604 -21.36 14.39 8.31
C LEU A 604 -19.98 14.65 8.91
N LEU A 605 -18.94 14.46 8.08
CA LEU A 605 -17.57 14.88 8.38
C LEU A 605 -17.34 16.32 7.88
N ILE A 606 -17.80 17.30 8.67
CA ILE A 606 -17.70 18.75 8.37
C ILE A 606 -17.11 19.53 9.55
N LYS A 607 -16.62 20.74 9.27
CA LYS A 607 -16.13 21.74 10.23
C LYS A 607 -17.05 22.94 10.36
#